data_AF-A0A7V8WXH4-F1
#
_entry.id   AF-A0A7V8WXH4-F1
#
_cell.length_a   1.000
_cell.length_b   1.000
_cell.length_c   1.000
_cell.angle_alpha   90.00
_cell.angle_beta   90.00
_cell.angle_gamma   90.00
#
_symmetry.space_group_name_H-M   'P 1'
#
loop_
_entity.id
_entity.type
_entity.pdbx_description
1 polymer ?
#
loop_
_entity_poly.entity_id
_entity_poly.type
_entity_poly.pdbx_seq_one_letter_code
_entity_poly.pdbx_strand_id
1 'polypeptide(L)'
;MARAGEREVPAVAAPAALRRFVNFAKLPDPALDVARRVLDEDEAFRARVAASVTEEAVGRPGWVFLTRPDGWQAELDGFRKQAAVHEVATREDRSEREAQRRLAGAEAALARTETAALAATTEAERMRRELEEQRANAGAMGSEVDRLRAELAQVVEERRDTVRRLKEAEGTAQARSGELRTLRHE
;
A
#
# COMPACT_ATOMS: atom_id res chain seq x y z
N MET A 1 -32.24 43.53 -3.43
CA MET A 1 -32.16 45.01 -3.31
C MET A 1 -31.94 45.72 -4.62
N ALA A 2 -30.84 45.52 -5.36
CA ALA A 2 -30.64 46.16 -6.67
C ALA A 2 -31.81 45.93 -7.66
N ARG A 3 -32.25 44.68 -7.83
CA ARG A 3 -33.43 44.31 -8.64
C ARG A 3 -34.75 44.85 -8.08
N ALA A 4 -34.83 45.07 -6.77
CA ALA A 4 -36.05 45.50 -6.10
C ALA A 4 -36.24 47.02 -6.24
N GLY A 5 -35.18 47.81 -6.07
CA GLY A 5 -35.20 49.26 -6.26
C GLY A 5 -35.45 49.70 -7.70
N GLU A 6 -35.04 48.90 -8.70
CA GLU A 6 -35.41 49.14 -10.10
C GLU A 6 -36.91 48.96 -10.38
N ARG A 7 -37.65 48.30 -9.47
CA ARG A 7 -39.09 48.03 -9.58
C ARG A 7 -39.95 48.93 -8.68
N GLU A 8 -39.34 49.81 -7.87
CA GLU A 8 -40.04 50.79 -7.06
C GLU A 8 -40.53 51.98 -7.89
N VAL A 9 -41.51 52.73 -7.38
CA VAL A 9 -42.00 53.98 -7.99
C VAL A 9 -41.84 55.11 -6.97
N PRO A 10 -40.94 56.09 -7.21
CA PRO A 10 -40.04 56.23 -8.36
C PRO A 10 -38.86 55.23 -8.33
N ALA A 11 -38.42 54.80 -9.52
CA ALA A 11 -37.38 53.78 -9.66
C ALA A 11 -36.01 54.30 -9.20
N VAL A 12 -35.37 53.55 -8.30
CA VAL A 12 -34.01 53.86 -7.84
C VAL A 12 -33.03 52.95 -8.57
N ALA A 13 -32.37 53.50 -9.59
CA ALA A 13 -31.48 52.75 -10.48
C ALA A 13 -30.42 51.94 -9.72
N ALA A 14 -30.16 50.72 -10.19
CA ALA A 14 -29.05 49.92 -9.69
C ALA A 14 -27.70 50.55 -10.11
N PRO A 15 -26.66 50.44 -9.26
CA PRO A 15 -25.33 50.91 -9.60
C PRO A 15 -24.84 50.33 -10.93
N ALA A 16 -24.23 51.16 -11.77
CA ALA A 16 -23.88 50.81 -13.16
C ALA A 16 -23.04 49.52 -13.26
N ALA A 17 -22.08 49.36 -12.35
CA ALA A 17 -21.20 48.20 -12.29
C ALA A 17 -21.93 46.90 -11.93
N LEU A 18 -23.07 46.97 -11.21
CA LEU A 18 -23.84 45.81 -10.81
C LEU A 18 -24.95 45.42 -11.79
N ARG A 19 -25.42 46.32 -12.65
CA ARG A 19 -26.55 46.08 -13.58
C ARG A 19 -26.45 44.78 -14.37
N ARG A 20 -25.25 44.44 -14.86
CA ARG A 20 -25.00 43.17 -15.57
C ARG A 20 -25.29 41.94 -14.72
N PHE A 21 -25.10 42.03 -13.41
CA PHE A 21 -25.18 40.91 -12.47
C PHE A 21 -26.54 40.82 -11.75
N VAL A 22 -27.40 41.84 -11.85
CA VAL A 22 -28.70 41.91 -11.15
C VAL A 22 -29.65 40.77 -11.55
N ASN A 23 -29.49 40.19 -12.74
CA ASN A 23 -30.37 39.12 -13.26
C ASN A 23 -29.90 37.70 -12.94
N PHE A 24 -28.72 37.51 -12.36
CA PHE A 24 -28.24 36.19 -11.99
C PHE A 24 -28.97 35.64 -10.76
N ALA A 25 -29.29 34.34 -10.78
CA ALA A 25 -29.90 33.64 -9.64
C ALA A 25 -28.89 33.38 -8.52
N LYS A 26 -27.62 33.16 -8.88
CA LYS A 26 -26.47 33.06 -7.97
C LYS A 26 -25.37 33.96 -8.52
N LEU A 27 -24.78 34.79 -7.65
CA LEU A 27 -23.66 35.64 -8.04
C LEU A 27 -22.41 34.79 -8.28
N PRO A 28 -21.75 34.89 -9.45
CA PRO A 28 -20.46 34.26 -9.68
C PRO A 28 -19.35 34.99 -8.92
N ASP A 29 -18.25 34.30 -8.59
CA ASP A 29 -17.18 34.85 -7.74
C ASP A 29 -16.65 36.22 -8.18
N PRO A 30 -16.41 36.50 -9.49
CA PRO A 30 -15.98 37.84 -9.93
C PRO A 30 -17.01 38.94 -9.66
N ALA A 31 -18.30 38.59 -9.55
CA ALA A 31 -19.36 39.55 -9.23
C ALA A 31 -19.40 39.91 -7.74
N LEU A 32 -18.83 39.08 -6.85
CA LEU A 32 -18.72 39.38 -5.42
C LEU A 32 -17.76 40.54 -5.18
N ASP A 33 -16.63 40.58 -5.88
CA ASP A 33 -15.68 41.70 -5.80
C ASP A 33 -16.27 43.01 -6.32
N VAL A 34 -17.01 42.93 -7.43
CA VAL A 34 -17.74 44.09 -7.97
C VAL A 34 -18.81 44.57 -7.00
N ALA A 35 -19.58 43.66 -6.39
CA ALA A 35 -20.58 44.00 -5.39
C ALA A 35 -19.96 44.65 -4.14
N ARG A 36 -18.84 44.10 -3.65
CA ARG A 36 -18.08 44.66 -2.52
C ARG A 36 -17.61 46.08 -2.82
N ARG A 37 -17.03 46.31 -3.99
CA ARG A 37 -16.56 47.63 -4.42
C ARG A 37 -17.69 48.65 -4.51
N VAL A 38 -18.82 48.26 -5.09
CA VAL A 38 -20.00 49.12 -5.19
C VAL A 38 -20.58 49.46 -3.82
N LEU A 39 -20.63 48.50 -2.89
CA LEU A 39 -21.05 48.78 -1.51
C LEU A 39 -20.08 49.69 -0.75
N ASP A 40 -18.80 49.70 -1.14
CA ASP A 40 -17.79 50.57 -0.55
C ASP A 40 -17.92 52.02 -1.07
N GLU A 41 -18.06 52.17 -2.39
CA GLU A 41 -18.09 53.46 -3.10
C GLU A 41 -19.48 54.15 -3.06
N ASP A 42 -20.59 53.42 -3.02
CA ASP A 42 -21.96 53.96 -3.03
C ASP A 42 -22.64 53.80 -1.67
N GLU A 43 -22.60 54.88 -0.88
CA GLU A 43 -23.21 54.92 0.45
C GLU A 43 -24.74 54.80 0.43
N ALA A 44 -25.42 55.43 -0.53
CA ALA A 44 -26.87 55.38 -0.63
C ALA A 44 -27.36 53.96 -0.99
N PHE A 45 -26.62 53.26 -1.85
CA PHE A 45 -26.87 51.85 -2.14
C PHE A 45 -26.57 50.96 -0.93
N ARG A 46 -25.45 51.19 -0.23
CA ARG A 46 -25.10 50.45 0.99
C ARG A 46 -26.17 50.60 2.08
N ALA A 47 -26.66 51.82 2.33
CA ALA A 47 -27.70 52.10 3.31
C ALA A 47 -29.02 51.39 2.96
N ARG A 48 -29.41 51.35 1.68
CA ARG A 48 -30.57 50.57 1.22
C ARG A 48 -30.41 49.08 1.46
N VAL A 49 -29.19 48.54 1.22
CA VAL A 49 -28.91 47.14 1.50
C VAL A 49 -28.98 46.87 3.00
N ALA A 50 -28.36 47.71 3.83
CA ALA A 50 -28.39 47.62 5.29
C ALA A 50 -29.83 47.63 5.85
N ALA A 51 -30.71 48.48 5.34
CA ALA A 51 -32.10 48.59 5.78
C ALA A 51 -32.97 47.35 5.52
N SER A 52 -32.49 46.42 4.69
CA SER A 52 -33.26 45.27 4.20
C SER A 52 -32.77 43.90 4.65
N VAL A 53 -31.64 43.88 5.34
CA VAL A 53 -31.01 42.66 5.85
C VAL A 53 -30.90 42.78 7.36
N THR A 54 -30.96 41.66 8.07
CA THR A 54 -30.70 41.62 9.53
C THR A 54 -29.30 41.10 9.79
N GLU A 55 -28.78 41.34 11.00
CA GLU A 55 -27.46 40.85 11.40
C GLU A 55 -27.35 39.32 11.30
N GLU A 56 -28.41 38.58 11.63
CA GLU A 56 -28.45 37.12 11.55
C GLU A 56 -28.35 36.63 10.10
N ALA A 57 -28.90 37.39 9.15
CA ALA A 57 -28.92 37.01 7.74
C ALA A 57 -27.56 37.15 7.05
N VAL A 58 -26.74 38.15 7.45
CA VAL A 58 -25.43 38.44 6.84
C VAL A 58 -24.25 38.14 7.76
N GLY A 59 -24.52 37.77 9.01
CA GLY A 59 -23.55 37.64 10.09
C GLY A 59 -23.00 39.00 10.56
N ARG A 60 -22.44 39.01 11.77
CA ARG A 60 -21.86 40.21 12.39
C ARG A 60 -20.84 40.94 11.50
N PRO A 61 -19.87 40.28 10.84
CA PRO A 61 -18.92 40.99 9.97
C PRO A 61 -19.60 41.65 8.75
N GLY A 62 -20.59 40.98 8.16
CA GLY A 62 -21.36 41.54 7.04
C GLY A 62 -22.20 42.74 7.48
N TRP A 63 -22.80 42.67 8.66
CA TRP A 63 -23.59 43.74 9.24
C TRP A 63 -22.76 44.99 9.56
N VAL A 64 -21.59 44.81 10.19
CA VAL A 64 -20.65 45.90 10.51
C VAL A 64 -20.15 46.59 9.25
N PHE A 65 -19.89 45.83 8.17
CA PHE A 65 -19.50 46.40 6.87
C PHE A 65 -20.61 47.26 6.25
N LEU A 66 -21.88 46.87 6.41
CA LEU A 66 -23.03 47.58 5.85
C LEU A 66 -23.42 48.82 6.65
N THR A 67 -23.42 48.73 7.98
CA THR A 67 -23.89 49.80 8.88
C THR A 67 -22.80 50.80 9.28
N ARG A 68 -21.52 50.40 9.20
CA ARG A 68 -20.34 51.22 9.56
C ARG A 68 -20.50 52.02 10.86
N PRO A 69 -20.82 51.36 12.00
CA PRO A 69 -20.83 52.02 13.30
C PRO A 69 -19.43 52.57 13.65
N ASP A 70 -19.36 53.43 14.65
CA ASP A 70 -18.07 53.95 15.12
C ASP A 70 -17.12 52.80 15.47
N GLY A 71 -15.89 52.84 14.92
CA GLY A 71 -14.90 51.78 15.12
C GLY A 71 -15.07 50.52 14.24
N TRP A 72 -15.96 50.54 13.25
CA TRP A 72 -16.22 49.38 12.37
C TRP A 72 -14.97 48.77 11.73
N GLN A 73 -13.96 49.57 11.38
CA GLN A 73 -12.70 49.09 10.81
C GLN A 73 -11.95 48.18 11.78
N ALA A 74 -11.85 48.60 13.05
CA ALA A 74 -11.17 47.83 14.07
C ALA A 74 -11.91 46.52 14.39
N GLU A 75 -13.24 46.55 14.40
CA GLU A 75 -14.07 45.36 14.59
C GLU A 75 -13.91 44.35 13.43
N LEU A 76 -13.95 44.83 12.17
CA LEU A 76 -13.70 43.99 11.00
C LEU A 76 -12.29 43.40 10.97
N ASP A 77 -11.28 44.18 11.36
CA ASP A 77 -9.91 43.68 11.47
C ASP A 77 -9.78 42.63 12.57
N GLY A 78 -10.55 42.75 13.66
CA GLY A 78 -10.69 41.71 14.68
C GLY A 78 -11.20 40.39 14.10
N PHE A 79 -12.27 40.44 13.30
CA PHE A 79 -12.81 39.23 12.64
C PHE A 79 -11.83 38.61 11.64
N ARG A 80 -11.11 39.43 10.86
CA ARG A 80 -10.07 38.93 9.94
C ARG A 80 -8.95 38.21 10.68
N LYS A 81 -8.50 38.76 11.80
CA LYS A 81 -7.47 38.11 12.65
C LYS A 81 -7.98 36.79 13.21
N GLN A 82 -9.20 36.74 13.73
CA GLN A 82 -9.81 35.50 14.23
C GLN A 82 -9.95 34.44 13.13
N ALA A 83 -10.41 34.84 11.94
CA ALA A 83 -10.52 33.94 10.80
C ALA A 83 -9.16 33.38 10.38
N ALA A 84 -8.11 34.21 10.36
CA ALA A 84 -6.75 33.77 10.05
C ALA A 84 -6.21 32.78 11.09
N VAL A 85 -6.44 33.03 12.39
CA VAL A 85 -6.04 32.09 13.46
C VAL A 85 -6.76 30.75 13.32
N HIS A 86 -8.06 30.77 13.05
CA HIS A 86 -8.84 29.55 12.85
C HIS A 86 -8.40 28.80 11.59
N GLU A 87 -8.09 29.49 10.50
CA GLU A 87 -7.59 28.87 9.28
C GLU A 87 -6.24 28.16 9.53
N VAL A 88 -5.31 28.81 10.24
CA VAL A 88 -4.04 28.20 10.63
C VAL A 88 -4.27 26.96 11.48
N ALA A 89 -5.09 27.05 12.53
CA ALA A 89 -5.40 25.92 13.40
C ALA A 89 -6.01 24.73 12.63
N THR A 90 -7.00 24.98 11.76
CA THR A 90 -7.59 23.91 10.95
C THR A 90 -6.61 23.30 9.93
N ARG A 91 -5.62 24.09 9.47
CA ARG A 91 -4.57 23.59 8.58
C ARG A 91 -3.58 22.72 9.35
N GLU A 92 -3.19 23.14 10.55
CA GLU A 92 -2.34 22.38 11.46
C GLU A 92 -3.00 21.06 11.86
N ASP A 93 -4.27 21.08 12.27
CA ASP A 93 -5.05 19.87 12.59
C ASP A 93 -5.10 18.90 11.40
N ARG A 94 -5.32 19.41 10.19
CA ARG A 94 -5.34 18.57 8.97
C ARG A 94 -3.97 17.94 8.71
N SER A 95 -2.91 18.73 8.83
CA SER A 95 -1.53 18.28 8.67
C SER A 95 -1.15 17.24 9.72
N GLU A 96 -1.53 17.45 10.98
CA GLU A 96 -1.27 16.51 12.07
C GLU A 96 -2.00 15.19 11.83
N ARG A 97 -3.29 15.22 11.50
CA ARG A 97 -4.07 14.01 11.20
C ARG A 97 -3.50 13.26 10.00
N GLU A 98 -3.01 13.96 8.99
CA GLU A 98 -2.35 13.33 7.84
C GLU A 98 -1.02 12.69 8.25
N ALA A 99 -0.20 13.37 9.05
CA ALA A 99 1.05 12.82 9.57
C ALA A 99 0.80 11.56 10.41
N GLN A 100 -0.20 11.59 11.30
CA GLN A 100 -0.60 10.44 12.12
C GLN A 100 -1.07 9.26 11.24
N ARG A 101 -1.89 9.52 10.22
CA ARG A 101 -2.32 8.46 9.27
C ARG A 101 -1.14 7.83 8.53
N ARG A 102 -0.18 8.65 8.08
CA ARG A 102 1.03 8.15 7.41
C ARG A 102 1.89 7.30 8.36
N LEU A 103 2.07 7.75 9.60
CA LEU A 103 2.82 7.01 10.62
C LEU A 103 2.18 5.65 10.88
N ALA A 104 0.88 5.62 11.17
CA ALA A 104 0.13 4.38 11.39
C ALA A 104 0.21 3.43 10.18
N GLY A 105 0.15 3.98 8.95
CA GLY A 105 0.32 3.21 7.73
C GLY A 105 1.72 2.59 7.59
N ALA A 106 2.77 3.35 7.94
CA ALA A 106 4.15 2.88 7.94
C ALA A 106 4.41 1.79 9.00
N GLU A 107 3.90 1.98 10.21
CA GLU A 107 3.99 0.99 11.30
C GLU A 107 3.28 -0.32 10.92
N ALA A 108 2.07 -0.23 10.36
CA ALA A 108 1.36 -1.41 9.89
C ALA A 108 2.09 -2.12 8.74
N ALA A 109 2.78 -1.38 7.86
CA ALA A 109 3.61 -1.97 6.82
C ALA A 109 4.83 -2.68 7.40
N LEU A 110 5.51 -2.07 8.36
CA LEU A 110 6.66 -2.67 9.06
C LEU A 110 6.25 -3.98 9.75
N ALA A 111 5.16 -3.98 10.53
CA ALA A 111 4.67 -5.17 11.22
C ALA A 111 4.35 -6.33 10.25
N ARG A 112 3.78 -6.02 9.07
CA ARG A 112 3.55 -7.02 8.02
C ARG A 112 4.86 -7.57 7.47
N THR A 113 5.84 -6.71 7.20
CA THR A 113 7.15 -7.15 6.68
C THR A 113 7.92 -7.99 7.70
N GLU A 114 7.87 -7.65 8.98
CA GLU A 114 8.50 -8.43 10.05
C GLU A 114 7.88 -9.82 10.17
N THR A 115 6.54 -9.89 10.12
CA THR A 115 5.82 -11.17 10.14
C THR A 115 6.17 -12.03 8.93
N ALA A 116 6.21 -11.44 7.74
CA ALA A 116 6.59 -12.14 6.51
C ALA A 116 8.05 -12.60 6.54
N ALA A 117 8.96 -11.79 7.08
CA ALA A 117 10.37 -12.14 7.24
C ALA A 117 10.54 -13.35 8.18
N LEU A 118 9.85 -13.36 9.33
CA LEU A 118 9.87 -14.48 10.28
C LEU A 118 9.31 -15.77 9.66
N ALA A 119 8.23 -15.67 8.88
CA ALA A 119 7.68 -16.81 8.16
C ALA A 119 8.69 -17.34 7.13
N ALA A 120 9.33 -16.45 6.36
CA ALA A 120 10.33 -16.81 5.38
C ALA A 120 11.58 -17.45 6.01
N THR A 121 12.04 -16.97 7.16
CA THR A 121 13.18 -17.58 7.87
C THR A 121 12.84 -18.97 8.39
N THR A 122 11.64 -19.14 8.96
CA THR A 122 11.16 -20.44 9.46
C THR A 122 11.08 -21.47 8.32
N GLU A 123 10.53 -21.05 7.18
CA GLU A 123 10.41 -21.90 5.99
C GLU A 123 11.78 -22.24 5.39
N ALA A 124 12.70 -21.28 5.34
CA ALA A 124 14.06 -21.52 4.87
C ALA A 124 14.80 -22.53 5.78
N GLU A 125 14.61 -22.46 7.10
CA GLU A 125 15.16 -23.44 8.04
C GLU A 125 14.56 -24.84 7.83
N ARG A 126 13.24 -24.93 7.61
CA ARG A 126 12.56 -26.20 7.28
C ARG A 126 13.16 -26.82 6.01
N MET A 127 13.25 -26.05 4.92
CA MET A 127 13.81 -26.53 3.65
C MET A 127 15.29 -26.95 3.78
N ARG A 128 16.08 -26.25 4.60
CA ARG A 128 17.47 -26.63 4.86
C ARG A 128 17.57 -27.98 5.56
N ARG A 129 16.75 -28.22 6.60
CA ARG A 129 16.71 -29.51 7.30
C ARG A 129 16.31 -30.64 6.36
N GLU A 130 15.28 -30.42 5.54
CA GLU A 130 14.86 -31.40 4.53
C GLU A 130 15.97 -31.71 3.53
N LEU A 131 16.69 -30.69 3.04
CA LEU A 131 17.81 -30.89 2.12
C LEU A 131 18.96 -31.67 2.76
N GLU A 132 19.28 -31.39 4.03
CA GLU A 132 20.30 -32.12 4.79
C GLU A 132 19.90 -33.58 4.98
N GLU A 133 18.64 -33.86 5.31
CA GLU A 133 18.11 -35.22 5.43
C GLU A 133 18.17 -35.96 4.08
N GLN A 134 17.77 -35.32 2.98
CA GLN A 134 17.87 -35.93 1.65
C GLN A 134 19.31 -36.25 1.25
N ARG A 135 20.26 -35.38 1.60
CA ARG A 135 21.69 -35.62 1.36
C ARG A 135 22.21 -36.79 2.19
N ALA A 136 21.82 -36.89 3.46
CA ALA A 136 22.17 -38.01 4.32
C ALA A 136 21.62 -39.33 3.77
N ASN A 137 20.34 -39.35 3.37
CA ASN A 137 19.69 -40.51 2.77
C ASN A 137 20.37 -40.93 1.46
N ALA A 138 20.69 -39.98 0.59
CA ALA A 138 21.41 -40.26 -0.65
C ALA A 138 22.81 -40.84 -0.38
N GLY A 139 23.53 -40.32 0.62
CA GLY A 139 24.83 -40.84 1.04
C GLY A 139 24.73 -42.27 1.61
N ALA A 140 23.71 -42.55 2.42
CA ALA A 140 23.46 -43.89 2.95
C ALA A 140 23.12 -44.90 1.84
N MET A 141 22.24 -44.52 0.90
CA MET A 141 21.90 -45.35 -0.26
C MET A 141 23.12 -45.58 -1.16
N GLY A 142 23.96 -44.56 -1.38
CA GLY A 142 25.21 -44.69 -2.13
C GLY A 142 26.16 -45.70 -1.48
N SER A 143 26.33 -45.60 -0.16
CA SER A 143 27.17 -46.54 0.61
C SER A 143 26.64 -47.98 0.54
N GLU A 144 25.32 -48.14 0.59
CA GLU A 144 24.65 -49.44 0.46
C GLU A 144 24.84 -50.05 -0.94
N VAL A 145 24.71 -49.23 -1.99
CA VAL A 145 25.00 -49.67 -3.37
C VAL A 145 26.44 -50.14 -3.51
N ASP A 146 27.40 -49.42 -2.94
CA ASP A 146 28.81 -49.79 -2.99
C ASP A 146 29.10 -51.08 -2.20
N ARG A 147 28.46 -51.25 -1.03
CA ARG A 147 28.52 -52.51 -0.27
C ARG A 147 27.99 -53.69 -1.09
N LEU A 148 26.79 -53.56 -1.66
CA LEU A 148 26.17 -54.61 -2.47
C LEU A 148 26.98 -54.93 -3.73
N ARG A 149 27.63 -53.94 -4.34
CA ARG A 149 28.54 -54.16 -5.47
C ARG A 149 29.78 -54.96 -5.05
N ALA A 150 30.35 -54.66 -3.88
CA ALA A 150 31.49 -55.41 -3.35
C ALA A 150 31.10 -56.86 -3.02
N GLU A 151 29.95 -57.08 -2.38
CA GLU A 151 29.41 -58.42 -2.10
C GLU A 151 29.15 -59.20 -3.40
N LEU A 152 28.54 -58.57 -4.40
CA LEU A 152 28.33 -59.19 -5.70
C LEU A 152 29.65 -59.59 -6.36
N ALA A 153 30.66 -58.71 -6.32
CA ALA A 153 31.98 -59.02 -6.87
C ALA A 153 32.63 -60.23 -6.16
N GLN A 154 32.49 -60.31 -4.83
CA GLN A 154 32.97 -61.46 -4.04
C GLN A 154 32.25 -62.75 -4.45
N VAL A 155 30.92 -62.74 -4.51
CA VAL A 155 30.11 -63.91 -4.89
C VAL A 155 30.44 -64.38 -6.32
N VAL A 156 30.66 -63.44 -7.24
CA VAL A 156 31.08 -63.75 -8.61
C VAL A 156 32.42 -64.48 -8.60
N GLU A 157 33.36 -64.07 -7.76
CA GLU A 157 34.69 -64.67 -7.70
C GLU A 157 34.70 -66.03 -7.01
N GLU A 158 33.95 -66.18 -5.92
CA GLU A 158 33.70 -67.48 -5.28
C GLU A 158 33.05 -68.47 -6.26
N ARG A 159 32.10 -68.00 -7.08
CA ARG A 159 31.51 -68.81 -8.16
C ARG A 159 32.56 -69.21 -9.20
N ARG A 160 33.45 -68.31 -9.62
CA ARG A 160 34.50 -68.65 -10.60
C ARG A 160 35.47 -69.69 -10.04
N ASP A 161 35.86 -69.56 -8.78
CA ASP A 161 36.75 -70.51 -8.11
C ASP A 161 36.10 -71.88 -7.92
N THR A 162 34.84 -71.94 -7.49
CA THR A 162 34.10 -73.20 -7.36
C THR A 162 33.92 -73.89 -8.71
N VAL A 163 33.59 -73.14 -9.76
CA VAL A 163 33.53 -73.69 -11.14
C VAL A 163 34.88 -74.23 -11.58
N ARG A 164 35.99 -73.54 -11.26
CA ARG A 164 37.36 -74.01 -11.57
C ARG A 164 37.66 -75.33 -10.86
N ARG A 165 37.43 -75.39 -9.55
CA ARG A 165 37.62 -76.61 -8.74
C ARG A 165 36.76 -77.78 -9.24
N LEU A 166 35.51 -77.51 -9.64
CA LEU A 166 34.63 -78.54 -10.21
C LEU A 166 35.22 -79.09 -11.51
N LYS A 167 35.69 -78.24 -12.42
CA LYS A 167 36.33 -78.66 -13.67
C LYS A 167 37.60 -79.48 -13.43
N GLU A 168 38.42 -79.09 -12.46
CA GLU A 168 39.62 -79.86 -12.07
C GLU A 168 39.27 -81.25 -11.53
N ALA A 169 38.24 -81.33 -10.69
CA ALA A 169 37.74 -82.60 -10.16
C ALA A 169 37.16 -83.51 -11.26
N GLU A 170 36.37 -82.94 -12.18
CA GLU A 170 35.86 -83.66 -13.36
C GLU A 170 36.98 -84.19 -14.24
N GLY A 171 38.01 -83.36 -14.53
CA GLY A 171 39.19 -83.79 -15.29
C GLY A 171 39.94 -84.94 -14.60
N THR A 172 40.09 -84.87 -13.28
CA THR A 172 40.73 -85.94 -12.48
C THR A 172 39.92 -87.24 -12.54
N ALA A 173 38.59 -87.16 -12.43
CA ALA A 173 37.70 -88.33 -12.52
C ALA A 173 37.74 -88.96 -13.92
N GLN A 174 37.78 -88.14 -14.98
CA GLN A 174 37.92 -88.61 -16.36
C GLN A 174 39.25 -89.33 -16.59
N ALA A 175 40.37 -88.77 -16.10
CA ALA A 175 41.69 -89.38 -16.20
C ALA A 175 41.72 -90.79 -15.55
N ARG A 176 41.24 -90.90 -14.30
CA ARG A 176 41.12 -92.19 -13.59
C ARG A 176 40.24 -93.20 -14.33
N SER A 177 39.12 -92.75 -14.91
CA SER A 177 38.25 -93.61 -15.72
C SER A 177 38.93 -94.10 -17.01
N GLY A 178 39.80 -93.27 -17.59
CA GLY A 178 40.63 -93.63 -18.73
C GLY A 178 41.66 -94.70 -18.37
N GLU A 179 42.41 -94.49 -17.28
CA GLU A 179 43.41 -95.43 -16.75
C GLU A 179 42.79 -96.82 -16.43
N LEU A 180 41.62 -96.84 -15.80
CA LEU A 180 40.90 -98.09 -15.52
C LEU A 180 40.45 -98.81 -16.80
N ARG A 181 40.13 -98.06 -17.87
CA ARG A 181 39.78 -98.65 -19.17
C ARG A 181 41.00 -99.25 -19.88
N THR A 182 42.15 -98.59 -19.81
CA THR A 182 43.41 -99.12 -20.38
C THR A 182 43.87 -100.37 -19.65
N LEU A 183 43.81 -100.40 -18.31
CA LEU A 183 44.15 -101.58 -17.50
C LEU A 183 43.22 -102.78 -17.73
N ARG A 184 42.01 -102.57 -18.26
CA ARG A 184 41.05 -103.65 -18.57
C ARG A 184 41.25 -104.25 -19.96
N HIS A 185 42.14 -103.68 -20.77
CA HIS A 185 42.42 -104.08 -22.14
C HIS A 185 43.85 -104.61 -22.36
N GLU A 186 44.65 -104.71 -21.30
CA GLU A 186 45.87 -105.55 -21.20
C GLU A 186 45.53 -106.91 -20.59
#